data_AF-A0A182YTE4-F1
#
_entry.id   AF-A0A182YTE4-F1
#
_cell.length_a   1.000
_cell.length_b   1.000
_cell.length_c   1.000
_cell.angle_alpha   90.00
_cell.angle_beta   90.00
_cell.angle_gamma   90.00
#
_symmetry.space_group_name_H-M   'P 1'
#
loop_
_entity.id
_entity.type
_entity.pdbx_description
1 polymer ?
#
loop_
_entity_poly.entity_id
_entity_poly.type
_entity_poly.pdbx_seq_one_letter_code
_entity_poly.pdbx_strand_id
1 'polypeptide(L)'
;LFSAYDLDLDNSESNCAVSNRGAWWYTGCGQSNLNGLYLKGLSGSTTGMFWETFRGPFYSLKKSRMMVKRKQMPTTTESTTTT
;
A
#
# COMPACT_ATOMS: atom_id res chain seq x y z
N LEU A 1 -7.21 -6.12 -7.02
CA LEU A 1 -6.84 -7.19 -6.06
C LEU A 1 -5.32 -7.11 -5.85
N PHE A 2 -4.65 -8.13 -5.31
CA PHE A 2 -3.19 -8.14 -5.33
C PHE A 2 -2.70 -8.55 -6.73
N SER A 3 -1.89 -7.70 -7.37
CA SER A 3 -1.33 -7.94 -8.71
C SER A 3 0.18 -8.01 -8.66
N ALA A 4 0.76 -8.86 -9.51
CA ALA A 4 2.18 -9.08 -9.66
C ALA A 4 2.57 -9.12 -11.15
N TYR A 5 3.87 -9.24 -11.45
CA TYR A 5 4.37 -9.20 -12.82
C TYR A 5 3.83 -10.34 -13.70
N ASP A 6 3.55 -11.49 -13.11
CA ASP A 6 3.08 -12.73 -13.73
C ASP A 6 1.56 -12.94 -13.58
N LEU A 7 0.88 -12.09 -12.80
CA LEU A 7 -0.54 -12.22 -12.51
C LEU A 7 -1.20 -10.84 -12.39
N ASP A 8 -1.94 -10.47 -13.44
CA ASP A 8 -2.69 -9.22 -13.49
C ASP A 8 -4.10 -9.38 -12.92
N LEU A 9 -4.32 -8.79 -11.74
CA LEU A 9 -5.62 -8.74 -11.06
C LEU A 9 -6.00 -7.30 -10.67
N ASP A 10 -5.45 -6.33 -11.39
CA ASP A 10 -5.79 -4.93 -11.20
C ASP A 10 -7.00 -4.54 -12.07
N ASN A 11 -7.48 -3.32 -11.91
CA ASN A 11 -8.62 -2.79 -12.66
C ASN A 11 -8.13 -1.67 -13.58
N SER A 12 -7.13 -1.98 -14.40
CA SER A 12 -6.52 -1.10 -15.39
C SER A 12 -6.44 -1.81 -16.74
N GLU A 13 -6.27 -1.06 -17.83
CA GLU A 13 -6.06 -1.63 -19.17
C GLU A 13 -4.65 -2.22 -19.34
N SER A 14 -3.74 -1.89 -18.42
CA SER A 14 -2.35 -2.33 -18.43
C SER A 14 -1.96 -2.90 -17.06
N ASN A 15 -1.07 -3.89 -17.05
CA ASN A 15 -0.56 -4.46 -15.80
C ASN A 15 0.24 -3.44 -14.97
N CYS A 16 -0.37 -2.97 -13.89
CA CYS A 16 0.20 -1.95 -13.01
C CYS A 16 1.42 -2.45 -12.24
N ALA A 17 1.48 -3.74 -11.92
CA ALA A 17 2.65 -4.31 -11.24
C ALA A 17 3.90 -4.30 -12.13
N VAL A 18 3.72 -4.44 -13.45
CA VAL A 18 4.79 -4.25 -14.43
C VAL A 18 5.17 -2.77 -14.55
N SER A 19 4.20 -1.89 -14.76
CA SER A 19 4.42 -0.45 -14.95
C SER A 19 5.06 0.23 -13.73
N ASN A 20 4.61 -0.11 -12.52
CA ASN A 20 5.13 0.43 -11.27
C ASN A 20 6.30 -0.37 -10.67
N ARG A 21 6.76 -1.44 -11.36
CA ARG A 21 7.92 -2.24 -10.94
C ARG A 21 7.85 -2.74 -9.49
N GLY A 22 6.65 -3.17 -9.06
CA GLY A 22 6.42 -3.71 -7.72
C GLY A 22 5.04 -4.33 -7.62
N ALA A 23 4.93 -5.44 -6.88
CA ALA A 23 3.64 -6.10 -6.65
C ALA A 23 2.85 -5.37 -5.54
N TRP A 24 1.55 -5.15 -5.73
CA TRP A 24 0.74 -4.39 -4.78
C TRP A 24 -0.75 -4.71 -4.92
N TRP A 25 -1.55 -4.19 -3.98
CA TRP A 25 -3.00 -4.17 -4.10
C TRP A 25 -3.44 -3.03 -5.02
N TYR A 26 -3.33 -3.26 -6.34
CA TYR A 26 -3.70 -2.27 -7.34
C TYR A 26 -5.20 -2.31 -7.68
N THR A 27 -5.74 -1.11 -7.91
CA THR A 27 -7.03 -0.86 -8.58
C THR A 27 -6.72 -0.30 -9.97
N GLY A 28 -6.93 0.98 -10.25
CA GLY A 28 -6.38 1.66 -11.44
C GLY A 28 -4.94 2.13 -11.18
N CYS A 29 -4.01 1.19 -10.99
CA CYS A 29 -2.61 1.39 -10.58
C CYS A 29 -2.35 2.07 -9.22
N GLY A 30 -3.38 2.61 -8.58
CA GLY A 30 -3.38 3.01 -7.18
C GLY A 30 -2.55 4.26 -6.85
N GLN A 31 -2.64 4.67 -5.57
CA GLN A 31 -2.05 5.90 -5.02
C GLN A 31 -0.81 5.62 -4.15
N SER A 32 -0.35 4.37 -4.13
CA SER A 32 0.85 3.96 -3.39
C SER A 32 1.46 2.70 -3.99
N ASN A 33 2.76 2.56 -3.80
CA ASN A 33 3.49 1.33 -4.05
C ASN A 33 4.62 1.23 -3.02
N LEU A 34 4.37 0.59 -1.88
CA LEU A 34 5.42 0.43 -0.87
C LEU A 34 6.42 -0.69 -1.19
N ASN A 35 6.13 -1.48 -2.23
CA ASN A 35 6.95 -2.58 -2.74
C ASN A 35 7.70 -2.19 -4.04
N GLY A 36 7.70 -0.90 -4.39
CA GLY A 36 8.38 -0.38 -5.57
C GLY A 36 9.91 -0.36 -5.41
N LEU A 37 10.58 0.06 -6.47
CA LEU A 37 12.04 0.17 -6.49
C LEU A 37 12.54 1.16 -5.43
N TYR A 38 13.68 0.85 -4.82
CA TYR A 38 14.37 1.81 -3.96
C TYR A 38 15.11 2.84 -4.81
N LEU A 39 14.44 3.95 -5.12
CA LEU A 39 15.02 5.09 -5.82
C LEU A 39 15.30 6.20 -4.79
N LYS A 40 16.47 6.83 -4.83
CA LYS A 40 16.92 7.73 -3.77
C LYS A 40 16.27 9.12 -3.88
N GLY A 41 15.01 9.25 -3.47
CA GLY A 41 14.27 10.51 -3.49
C GLY A 41 13.53 10.75 -4.81
N LEU A 42 13.65 11.96 -5.37
CA LEU A 42 12.92 12.35 -6.58
C LEU A 42 13.32 11.42 -7.74
N SER A 43 12.38 10.61 -8.22
CA SER A 43 12.59 9.59 -9.25
C SER A 43 12.02 9.98 -10.61
N GLY A 44 11.06 10.92 -10.64
CA GLY A 44 10.34 11.29 -11.86
C GLY A 44 9.42 10.19 -12.40
N SER A 45 9.25 9.08 -11.68
CA SER A 45 8.37 7.97 -12.07
C SER A 45 7.73 7.29 -10.86
N THR A 46 6.61 6.61 -11.10
CA THR A 46 5.86 5.80 -10.13
C THR A 46 6.48 4.42 -9.86
N THR A 47 7.64 4.13 -10.47
CA THR A 47 8.33 2.86 -10.29
C THR A 47 9.00 2.73 -8.92
N GLY A 48 9.18 3.85 -8.23
CA GLY A 48 9.78 3.90 -6.91
C GLY A 48 8.82 3.55 -5.78
N MET A 49 9.35 3.47 -4.57
CA MET A 49 8.55 3.32 -3.36
C MET A 49 7.79 4.62 -3.04
N PHE A 50 6.55 4.79 -3.53
CA PHE A 50 5.83 6.06 -3.40
C PHE A 50 4.58 5.97 -2.52
N TRP A 51 4.18 7.14 -2.01
CA TRP A 51 2.92 7.36 -1.32
C TRP A 51 2.39 8.74 -1.68
N GLU A 52 1.35 8.78 -2.51
CA GLU A 52 0.89 9.98 -3.20
C GLU A 52 0.52 11.12 -2.25
N THR A 53 -0.25 10.82 -1.22
CA THR A 53 -0.71 11.82 -0.24
C THR A 53 0.37 12.29 0.75
N PHE A 54 1.60 11.77 0.67
CA PHE A 54 2.71 12.19 1.51
C PHE A 54 3.79 12.97 0.76
N ARG A 55 4.38 12.37 -0.29
CA ARG A 55 5.48 12.99 -1.06
C ARG A 55 5.22 13.00 -2.57
N GLY A 56 4.01 12.65 -2.98
CA GLY A 56 3.65 12.49 -4.38
C GLY A 56 4.10 11.16 -4.99
N PRO A 57 3.65 10.86 -6.21
CA PRO A 57 3.93 9.61 -6.90
C PRO A 57 5.35 9.52 -7.46
N PHE A 58 6.04 10.65 -7.65
CA PHE A 58 7.36 10.74 -8.28
C PHE A 58 8.51 10.91 -7.28
N TYR A 59 8.23 10.69 -6.00
CA TYR A 59 9.23 10.69 -4.94
C TYR A 59 9.29 9.31 -4.30
N SER A 60 10.45 8.66 -4.43
CA SER A 60 10.70 7.38 -3.81
C SER A 60 11.20 7.56 -2.39
N LEU A 61 10.46 6.99 -1.45
CA LEU A 61 10.69 7.06 -0.02
C LEU A 61 11.98 6.33 0.35
N LYS A 62 12.58 6.73 1.49
CA LYS A 62 13.81 6.10 1.97
C LYS A 62 13.56 4.77 2.68
N LYS A 63 12.41 4.62 3.34
CA LYS A 63 12.02 3.46 4.14
C LYS A 63 10.50 3.33 4.15
N SER A 64 10.00 2.10 4.20
CA SER A 64 8.61 1.77 4.54
C SER A 64 8.60 0.65 5.59
N ARG A 65 7.54 0.61 6.40
CA ARG A 65 7.30 -0.49 7.34
C ARG A 65 5.80 -0.62 7.53
N MET A 66 5.24 -1.75 7.09
CA MET A 66 3.84 -2.11 7.35
C MET A 66 3.78 -2.95 8.63
N MET A 67 2.89 -2.60 9.55
CA MET A 67 2.69 -3.29 10.83
C MET A 67 1.20 -3.43 11.10
N VAL A 68 0.79 -4.55 11.69
CA VAL A 68 -0.60 -4.79 12.08
C VAL A 68 -0.64 -4.98 13.60
N LYS A 69 -1.54 -4.26 14.27
CA LYS A 69 -1.86 -4.48 15.68
C LYS A 69 -3.20 -5.20 15.77
N ARG A 70 -3.32 -6.18 16.67
CA ARG A 70 -4.59 -6.86 16.93
C ARG A 70 -5.64 -5.83 17.38
N LYS A 71 -6.84 -5.91 16.80
CA LYS A 71 -7.99 -5.17 17.32
C LYS A 71 -8.25 -5.67 18.74
N GLN A 72 -8.28 -4.77 19.70
CA GLN A 72 -8.70 -5.12 21.05
C GLN A 72 -10.18 -5.51 20.97
N MET A 73 -10.54 -6.68 21.52
CA MET A 73 -11.94 -7.00 21.69
C MET A 73 -12.51 -6.05 22.74
N PRO A 74 -13.71 -5.48 22.52
CA PRO A 74 -14.35 -4.70 23.56
C PRO A 74 -14.54 -5.60 24.78
N THR A 75 -13.96 -5.19 25.92
CA THR A 75 -14.20 -5.85 27.21
C THR A 75 -15.69 -5.67 27.52
N THR A 76 -16.44 -6.77 27.58
CA THR A 76 -17.82 -6.73 28.10
C THR A 76 -17.73 -6.29 29.56
N THR A 77 -18.06 -5.03 29.83
CA THR A 77 -18.33 -4.59 31.20
C THR A 77 -19.65 -5.25 31.60
N GLU A 78 -19.58 -6.34 32.35
CA GLU A 78 -20.73 -6.85 33.08
C GLU A 78 -21.27 -5.70 33.94
N SER A 79 -22.46 -5.21 33.58
CA SER A 79 -23.23 -4.31 34.41
C SER A 79 -23.69 -5.08 35.64
N THR A 80 -23.01 -4.88 36.77
CA THR A 80 -23.48 -5.29 38.08
C THR A 80 -24.81 -4.57 38.35
N THR A 81 -25.93 -5.27 38.21
CA THR A 81 -27.23 -4.83 38.70
C THR A 81 -27.19 -4.89 40.22
N THR A 82 -27.08 -3.73 40.88
CA THR A 82 -27.27 -3.59 42.32
C THR A 82 -28.76 -3.68 42.64
N THR A 83 -29.06 -4.53 43.63
CA THR A 83 -30.36 -4.78 44.29
C THR A 83 -31.06 -3.55 44.81
#